data_AF-A0A962UZV5-F1
#
_entry.id   AF-A0A962UZV5-F1
#
_cell.length_a   1.000
_cell.length_b   1.000
_cell.length_c   1.000
_cell.angle_alpha   90.00
_cell.angle_beta   90.00
_cell.angle_gamma   90.00
#
_symmetry.space_group_name_H-M   'P 1'
#
loop_
_entity.id
_entity.type
_entity.pdbx_description
1 polymer ?
#
loop_
_entity_poly.entity_id
_entity_poly.type
_entity_poly.pdbx_seq_one_letter_code
_entity_poly.pdbx_strand_id
1 'polypeptide(L)' 'GMALGLRQKQNPAFVYISMSDGELDEGATWESAMAASHHRLSNLICLVDINNQQA' A
#
# COMPACT_ATOMS: atom_id res chain seq x y z
N GLY A 1 -3.12 7.21 -0.59
CA GLY A 1 -4.23 8.15 -0.86
C GLY A 1 -5.46 7.51 -1.51
N MET A 2 -5.31 6.85 -2.65
CA MET A 2 -6.43 6.34 -3.47
C MET A 2 -7.43 5.45 -2.70
N ALA A 3 -6.95 4.48 -1.93
CA ALA A 3 -7.81 3.57 -1.17
C ALA A 3 -8.71 4.29 -0.15
N LEU A 4 -8.17 5.30 0.55
CA LEU A 4 -8.92 6.16 1.46
C LEU A 4 -10.00 6.96 0.73
N GLY A 5 -9.65 7.56 -0.42
CA GLY A 5 -10.60 8.31 -1.23
C GLY A 5 -11.75 7.45 -1.76
N LEU A 6 -11.46 6.23 -2.20
CA LEU A 6 -12.49 5.28 -2.64
C LEU A 6 -13.41 4.87 -1.49
N ARG A 7 -12.85 4.58 -0.31
CA ARG A 7 -13.64 4.27 0.88
C ARG A 7 -14.56 5.44 1.28
N GLN A 8 -14.07 6.67 1.25
CA GLN A 8 -14.88 7.86 1.56
C GLN A 8 -16.04 8.05 0.58
N LYS A 9 -15.84 7.66 -0.68
CA LYS A 9 -16.87 7.66 -1.72
C LYS A 9 -17.79 6.43 -1.71
N GLN A 10 -17.68 5.55 -0.71
CA GLN A 10 -18.39 4.27 -0.64
C GLN A 10 -18.21 3.41 -1.90
N ASN A 11 -17.06 3.57 -2.58
CA ASN A 11 -16.76 2.80 -3.77
C ASN A 11 -16.22 1.43 -3.37
N PRO A 12 -16.77 0.31 -3.90
CA PRO A 12 -16.34 -1.05 -3.55
C PRO A 12 -15.01 -1.46 -4.18
N ALA A 13 -14.38 -0.60 -4.98
CA ALA A 13 -13.13 -0.91 -5.66
C ALA A 13 -11.96 -1.13 -4.69
N PHE A 14 -11.14 -2.12 -5.05
CA PHE A 14 -9.86 -2.40 -4.42
C PHE A 14 -8.75 -1.62 -5.12
N VAL A 15 -7.73 -1.24 -4.35
CA VAL A 15 -6.48 -0.67 -4.84
C VAL A 15 -5.40 -1.73 -4.65
N TYR A 16 -4.76 -2.09 -5.75
CA TYR A 16 -3.63 -3.01 -5.76
C TYR A 16 -2.36 -2.23 -6.04
N ILE A 17 -1.31 -2.53 -5.29
CA ILE A 17 0.04 -1.99 -5.49
C ILE A 17 0.97 -3.20 -5.64
N SER A 18 1.84 -3.14 -6.66
CA SER A 18 2.97 -4.04 -6.81
C SER A 18 4.23 -3.24 -6.50
N MET A 19 5.06 -3.74 -5.59
CA MET A 19 6.30 -3.10 -5.19
C MET A 19 7.43 -4.14 -5.07
N SER A 20 8.67 -3.70 -5.22
CA SER A 20 9.88 -4.47 -4.97
C SER A 20 10.23 -4.53 -3.48
N ASP A 21 11.11 -5.46 -3.11
CA ASP A 21 11.73 -5.51 -1.79
C ASP A 21 12.59 -4.28 -1.47
N GLY A 22 13.27 -3.69 -2.47
CA GLY A 22 14.04 -2.44 -2.29
C GLY A 22 13.19 -1.24 -1.84
N GLU A 23 11.94 -1.13 -2.28
CA GLU A 23 11.03 -0.05 -1.83
C GLU A 23 10.62 -0.18 -0.35
N LEU A 24 10.88 -1.33 0.29
CA LEU A 24 10.71 -1.49 1.75
C LEU A 24 11.77 -0.73 2.56
N ASP A 25 12.90 -0.37 1.95
CA ASP A 25 13.96 0.41 2.62
C ASP A 25 13.60 1.91 2.74
N GLU A 26 12.56 2.37 2.03
CA GLU A 26 12.09 3.74 2.10
C GLU A 26 11.16 3.97 3.31
N GLY A 27 11.47 4.98 4.14
CA GLY A 27 10.64 5.34 5.29
C GLY A 27 9.18 5.69 4.92
N ALA A 28 8.97 6.29 3.74
CA ALA A 28 7.65 6.65 3.24
C ALA A 28 6.72 5.42 3.04
N THR A 29 7.29 4.26 2.74
CA THR A 29 6.56 2.99 2.64
C THR A 29 5.96 2.61 3.99
N TRP A 30 6.74 2.72 5.07
CA TRP A 30 6.30 2.42 6.43
C TRP A 30 5.30 3.44 6.96
N GLU A 31 5.51 4.72 6.66
CA GLU A 31 4.53 5.77 6.96
C GLU A 31 3.18 5.51 6.27
N SER A 32 3.22 5.09 5.01
CA SER A 32 2.02 4.72 4.24
C SER A 32 1.32 3.48 4.81
N ALA A 33 2.08 2.45 5.22
CA ALA A 33 1.54 1.25 5.88
C ALA A 33 0.89 1.57 7.23
N MET A 34 1.54 2.41 8.05
CA MET A 34 0.98 2.90 9.31
C MET A 34 -0.32 3.68 9.09
N ALA A 35 -0.36 4.57 8.09
CA ALA A 35 -1.56 5.32 7.73
C ALA A 35 -2.69 4.41 7.24
N ALA A 36 -2.38 3.38 6.45
CA ALA A 36 -3.36 2.41 5.98
C ALA A 36 -4.01 1.62 7.15
N SER A 37 -3.20 1.23 8.13
CA SER A 37 -3.68 0.59 9.37
C SER A 37 -4.53 1.53 10.22
N HIS A 38 -4.05 2.76 10.48
CA HIS A 38 -4.77 3.78 11.24
C HIS A 38 -6.15 4.07 10.64
N HIS A 39 -6.23 4.17 9.31
CA HIS A 39 -7.48 4.38 8.60
C HIS A 39 -8.28 3.09 8.32
N ARG A 40 -7.80 1.90 8.69
CA ARG A 40 -8.46 0.59 8.45
C ARG A 40 -8.80 0.36 6.98
N LEU A 41 -7.84 0.58 6.09
CA LEU A 41 -8.05 0.48 4.63
C LEU A 41 -8.06 -0.99 4.16
N SER A 42 -9.15 -1.71 4.39
CA SER A 42 -9.33 -3.11 3.93
C SER A 42 -9.43 -3.28 2.42
N ASN A 43 -9.56 -2.17 1.67
CA ASN A 43 -9.59 -2.15 0.22
C ASN A 43 -8.22 -1.86 -0.41
N LEU A 44 -7.13 -1.87 0.37
CA LEU A 44 -5.75 -1.74 -0.13
C LEU A 44 -5.05 -3.10 -0.01
N ILE A 45 -4.51 -3.59 -1.12
CA ILE A 45 -3.73 -4.82 -1.19
C ILE A 45 -2.35 -4.48 -1.76
N CYS A 46 -1.31 -4.79 -1.00
CA CYS A 46 0.08 -4.60 -1.42
C CYS A 46 0.70 -5.97 -1.71
N LEU A 47 1.30 -6.11 -2.89
CA LEU A 47 2.07 -7.26 -3.32
C LEU A 47 3.54 -6.84 -3.34
N VAL A 48 4.35 -7.53 -2.54
CA VAL A 48 5.79 -7.28 -2.50
C VAL A 48 6.50 -8.40 -3.24
N ASP A 49 7.24 -8.06 -4.28
CA ASP A 49 8.14 -8.96 -4.98
C ASP A 49 9.47 -9.04 -4.21
N ILE A 50 9.66 -10.16 -3.51
CA ILE A 50 10.88 -10.45 -2.76
C ILE A 50 11.75 -11.36 -3.62
N ASN A 51 12.60 -10.74 -4.43
CA ASN A 51 13.46 -11.45 -5.38
C ASN A 51 14.95 -11.30 -5.05
N ASN A 52 15.32 -10.55 -4.00
CA ASN A 52 16.69 -10.25 -3.57
C ASN A 52 17.56 -9.61 -4.65
N GLN A 53 16.95 -8.91 -5.62
CA GLN A 53 17.67 -8.16 -6.64
C GLN A 53 17.49 -6.67 -6.37
N GLN A 54 18.56 -6.03 -5.92
CA GLN A 54 18.65 -4.58 -5.78
C GLN A 54 19.58 -4.05 -6.88
N ALA A 55 19.08 -3.12 -7.69
CA ALA A 55 19.83 -2.45 -8.75
C ALA A 55 20.52 -1.17 -8.25
#